data_AF-A0A9D7WQQ7-F1
#
_entry.id   AF-A0A9D7WQQ7-F1
#
_cell.length_a   1.000
_cell.length_b   1.000
_cell.length_c   1.000
_cell.angle_alpha   90.00
_cell.angle_beta   90.00
_cell.angle_gamma   90.00
#
_symmetry.space_group_name_H-M   'P 1'
#
loop_
_entity.id
_entity.type
_entity.pdbx_description
1 polymer ?
#
loop_
_entity_poly.entity_id
_entity_poly.type
_entity_poly.pdbx_seq_one_letter_code
_entity_poly.pdbx_strand_id
1 'polypeptide(L)' 'HIHPSFLLKGKGKQKIKLPCFYISKKNIIFPSFGEFTGTHNLKLENSGDEFILISKNELFCLDS' A
#
# COMPACT_ATOMS: atom_id res chain seq x y z
N HIS A 1 -8.66 -12.99 2.53
CA HIS A 1 -8.20 -11.72 3.14
C HIS A 1 -6.80 -11.43 2.61
N ILE A 2 -6.64 -10.34 1.87
CA ILE A 2 -5.33 -9.92 1.35
C ILE A 2 -4.85 -8.80 2.27
N HIS A 3 -3.55 -8.76 2.58
CA HIS A 3 -2.94 -7.68 3.34
C HIS A 3 -2.21 -6.75 2.38
N PRO A 4 -2.88 -5.68 1.90
CA PRO A 4 -2.30 -4.77 0.93
C PRO A 4 -1.07 -4.08 1.52
N SER A 5 0.02 -4.14 0.77
CA SER A 5 1.23 -3.37 1.04
C SER A 5 1.74 -2.74 -0.24
N PHE A 6 2.35 -1.58 -0.11
CA PHE A 6 3.01 -0.90 -1.22
C PHE A 6 4.53 -0.94 -1.01
N LEU A 7 5.26 -1.25 -2.08
CA LEU A 7 6.72 -1.34 -2.04
C LEU A 7 7.34 -0.01 -2.48
N LEU A 8 7.80 0.79 -1.52
CA LEU A 8 8.60 1.97 -1.77
C LEU A 8 10.05 1.56 -2.08
N LYS A 9 10.62 2.17 -3.13
CA LYS A 9 12.02 2.00 -3.53
C LYS A 9 12.76 3.32 -3.29
N GLY A 10 13.66 3.31 -2.31
CA GLY A 10 14.49 4.47 -1.98
C GLY A 10 15.81 4.51 -2.75
N LYS A 11 16.54 5.62 -2.60
CA LYS A 11 17.93 5.74 -3.08
C LYS A 11 18.80 4.70 -2.38
N GLY A 12 19.80 4.16 -3.08
CA GLY A 12 20.71 3.15 -2.52
C GLY A 12 20.14 1.73 -2.40
N LYS A 13 19.18 1.35 -3.26
CA LYS A 13 18.53 0.02 -3.31
C LYS A 13 17.69 -0.33 -2.08
N GLN A 14 17.37 0.65 -1.23
CA GLN A 14 16.46 0.45 -0.10
C GLN A 14 15.06 0.10 -0.59
N LYS A 15 14.43 -0.86 0.07
CA LYS A 15 13.08 -1.32 -0.21
C LYS A 15 12.31 -1.35 1.11
N ILE A 16 11.25 -0.55 1.19
CA ILE A 16 10.39 -0.48 2.37
C ILE A 16 9.00 -0.89 1.93
N LYS A 17 8.40 -1.83 2.66
CA LYS A 17 6.98 -2.16 2.50
C LYS A 17 6.20 -1.40 3.55
N LEU A 18 5.20 -0.64 3.12
CA LEU A 18 4.25 0.00 4.02
C LEU A 18 2.87 -0.63 3.83
N PRO A 19 2.11 -0.85 4.92
CA PRO A 19 0.70 -1.16 4.81
C PRO A 19 -0.02 0.00 4.12
N CYS A 20 -1.04 -0.32 3.31
CA CYS A 20 -1.77 0.69 2.57
C CYS A 20 -3.25 0.38 2.48
N PHE A 21 -4.05 1.42 2.32
CA PHE A 21 -5.37 1.27 1.73
C PHE A 21 -5.22 1.23 0.21
N TYR A 22 -5.99 0.36 -0.42
CA TYR A 22 -6.11 0.34 -1.88
C TYR A 22 -7.53 0.69 -2.25
N ILE A 23 -7.69 1.77 -3.01
CA ILE A 23 -8.98 2.28 -3.48
C ILE A 23 -9.01 2.07 -4.98
N SER A 24 -10.00 1.30 -5.42
CA SER A 24 -10.34 1.14 -6.83
C SER A 24 -11.74 1.72 -7.08
N LYS A 25 -12.14 1.80 -8.35
CA LYS A 25 -13.50 2.19 -8.76
C LYS A 25 -14.64 1.43 -8.07
N LYS A 26 -14.41 0.18 -7.65
CA LYS A 26 -15.49 -0.72 -7.17
C LYS A 26 -15.30 -1.19 -5.74
N ASN A 27 -14.10 -1.05 -5.18
CA ASN A 27 -13.79 -1.65 -3.89
C ASN A 27 -12.70 -0.87 -3.16
N ILE A 28 -12.76 -0.92 -1.84
CA ILE A 28 -11.71 -0.41 -0.94
C ILE A 28 -11.19 -1.60 -0.14
N ILE A 29 -9.86 -1.79 -0.15
CA ILE A 29 -9.19 -2.82 0.63
C ILE A 29 -8.46 -2.17 1.79
N PHE A 30 -8.76 -2.64 3.01
CA PHE A 30 -8.15 -2.18 4.24
C PHE A 30 -6.82 -2.88 4.53
N PRO A 31 -5.86 -2.19 5.16
CA PRO A 31 -4.61 -2.79 5.61
C PRO A 31 -4.85 -3.84 6.71
N SER A 32 -3.88 -4.74 6.88
CA SER A 32 -3.82 -5.59 8.07
C SER A 32 -3.51 -4.77 9.30
N PHE A 33 -4.20 -5.03 10.41
CA PHE A 33 -3.82 -4.52 11.73
C PHE A 33 -2.77 -5.40 12.42
N GLY A 34 -2.42 -6.56 11.86
CA GLY A 34 -1.47 -7.51 12.44
C GLY A 34 -0.06 -7.40 11.85
N GLU A 35 0.96 -7.38 12.71
CA GLU A 35 2.37 -7.20 12.33
C GLU A 35 2.97 -8.42 11.58
N PHE A 36 2.36 -9.60 11.70
CA PHE A 36 2.93 -10.89 11.26
C PHE A 36 2.19 -11.58 10.12
N THR A 37 1.43 -10.85 9.31
CA THR A 37 0.74 -11.44 8.17
C THR A 37 1.53 -11.19 6.89
N GLY A 38 1.82 -12.24 6.11
CA GLY A 38 2.44 -12.08 4.79
C GLY A 38 1.72 -11.02 3.95
N THR A 39 2.47 -10.04 3.45
CA THR A 39 1.90 -8.90 2.73
C THR A 39 1.88 -9.16 1.24
N HIS A 40 0.79 -8.72 0.57
CA HIS A 40 0.68 -8.75 -0.87
C HIS A 40 1.09 -7.39 -1.42
N ASN A 41 2.12 -7.38 -2.27
CA ASN A 41 2.57 -6.15 -2.92
C ASN A 41 1.61 -5.81 -4.05
N LEU A 42 0.80 -4.78 -3.87
CA LEU A 42 -0.02 -4.23 -4.93
C LEU A 42 0.80 -3.23 -5.75
N LYS A 43 0.48 -3.11 -7.04
CA LYS A 43 1.06 -2.12 -7.95
C LYS A 43 -0.05 -1.21 -8.47
N LEU A 44 0.30 0.05 -8.75
CA LEU A 44 -0.52 0.97 -9.53
C LEU A 44 -0.50 0.48 -10.98
N GLU A 45 -1.44 -0.40 -11.36
CA GLU A 45 -1.54 -0.93 -12.73
C GLU A 45 -2.74 -0.35 -13.50
N ASN A 46 -3.77 0.17 -12.81
CA ASN A 46 -4.93 0.78 -13.47
C ASN A 46 -4.97 2.29 -13.24
N SER A 47 -5.23 3.06 -14.29
CA SER A 47 -5.48 4.50 -14.18
C SER A 47 -6.72 4.77 -13.31
N GLY A 48 -6.55 5.60 -12.29
CA GLY A 48 -7.60 5.94 -11.32
C GLY A 48 -7.61 5.06 -10.06
N ASP A 49 -6.62 4.17 -9.90
CA ASP A 49 -6.38 3.52 -8.61
C ASP A 49 -5.57 4.45 -7.69
N GLU A 50 -5.99 4.52 -6.43
CA GLU A 50 -5.36 5.34 -5.39
C GLU A 50 -4.84 4.44 -4.26
N PHE A 51 -3.66 4.79 -3.74
CA PHE A 51 -3.06 4.15 -2.58
C PHE A 51 -2.85 5.16 -1.46
N ILE A 52 -3.29 4.80 -0.25
CA ILE A 52 -2.99 5.59 0.95
C ILE A 52 -2.04 4.76 1.82
N LEU A 53 -0.78 5.16 1.88
CA LEU A 53 0.25 4.49 2.69
C LEU A 53 0.17 4.96 4.14
N ILE A 54 0.36 4.03 5.07
CA ILE A 54 0.43 4.32 6.49
C ILE A 54 1.88 4.22 6.95
N SER A 55 2.38 5.26 7.60
CA SER A 55 3.69 5.26 8.27
C SER A 55 3.58 5.92 9.62
N LYS A 56 3.74 5.13 10.70
CA LYS A 56 3.63 5.58 12.10
C LYS A 56 2.33 6.34 12.36
N ASN A 57 2.35 7.67 12.32
CA ASN A 57 1.22 8.56 12.59
C ASN A 57 0.82 9.40 11.38
N GLU A 58 1.36 9.08 10.20
CA GLU A 58 1.18 9.85 8.97
C GLU A 58 0.58 8.99 7.86
N LEU A 59 -0.20 9.65 7.01
CA LEU A 59 -0.79 9.08 5.81
C LEU A 59 -0.19 9.74 4.57
N PHE A 60 0.15 8.95 3.56
CA PHE A 60 0.69 9.43 2.29
C PHE A 60 -0.19 8.96 1.15
N CYS A 61 -0.76 9.89 0.38
CA CYS A 61 -1.52 9.55 -0.82
C CYS A 61 -0.59 9.37 -2.03
N LEU A 62 -0.83 8.31 -2.78
CA LEU A 62 -0.17 8.01 -4.03
C LEU A 62 -1.22 7.72 -5.09
N ASP A 63 -1.17 8.50 -6.16
CA ASP A 63 -2.09 8.42 -7.27
C ASP A 63 -1.34 7.92 -8.53
N SER A 64 -2.04 7.20 -9.40
CA SER A 64 -1.52 6.66 -10.67
C SER A 64 -1.49 7.70 -11.78
#